data_AF-A0A933BLJ4-F1
#
_entry.id   AF-A0A933BLJ4-F1
#
_cell.length_a   1.000
_cell.length_b   1.000
_cell.length_c   1.000
_cell.angle_alpha   90.00
_cell.angle_beta   90.00
_cell.angle_gamma   90.00
#
_symmetry.space_group_name_H-M   'P 1'
#
loop_
_entity.id
_entity.type
_entity.pdbx_description
1 polymer ?
#
loop_
_entity_poly.entity_id
_entity_poly.type
_entity_poly.pdbx_seq_one_letter_code
_entity_poly.pdbx_strand_id
1 'polypeptide(L)'
;MSAPLVPHEMLTPELGLVVALVTGILFGFFLERAGFGSPRKLTAIFYLRDFAVLRVMFTAVVVAMTGLLILGGIGQIDLEMLAIPDTYLWPQALGGLVIGIGFAVGGY
;
A
#
# COMPACT_ATOMS: atom_id res chain seq x y z
N MET A 1 3.00 2.59 24.67
CA MET A 1 2.02 1.60 24.17
C MET A 1 2.35 1.46 22.71
N SER A 2 2.97 0.36 22.31
CA SER A 2 3.47 0.16 20.95
C SER A 2 2.48 -0.71 20.18
N ALA A 3 2.04 -0.27 18.99
CA ALA A 3 1.46 -1.18 18.01
C ALA A 3 2.58 -2.09 17.46
N PRO A 4 2.31 -3.37 17.12
CA PRO A 4 1.03 -3.93 16.65
C PRO A 4 0.05 -4.38 17.75
N LEU A 5 -1.23 -4.02 17.63
CA LEU A 5 -2.22 -4.14 18.72
C LEU A 5 -2.80 -5.55 18.93
N VAL A 6 -2.82 -6.40 17.89
CA VAL A 6 -3.38 -7.77 17.97
C VAL A 6 -2.43 -8.72 18.70
N PRO A 7 -1.11 -8.76 18.40
CA PRO A 7 -0.15 -9.57 19.16
C PRO A 7 -0.03 -9.16 20.64
N HIS A 8 -0.33 -7.91 20.97
CA HIS A 8 -0.35 -7.41 22.35
C HIS A 8 -1.69 -7.65 23.07
N GLU A 9 -2.59 -8.46 22.50
CA GLU A 9 -3.94 -8.79 23.03
C GLU A 9 -4.81 -7.56 23.34
N MET A 10 -4.49 -6.40 22.75
CA MET A 10 -5.24 -5.16 22.98
C MET A 10 -6.50 -5.08 22.12
N LEU A 11 -6.53 -5.84 21.01
CA LEU A 11 -7.69 -6.02 20.14
C LEU A 11 -8.03 -7.51 20.07
N THR A 12 -9.27 -7.87 20.36
CA THR A 12 -9.75 -9.23 20.08
C THR A 12 -9.68 -9.50 18.57
N PRO A 13 -9.41 -10.74 18.12
CA PRO A 13 -9.30 -11.05 16.70
C PRO A 13 -10.53 -10.61 15.89
N GLU A 14 -11.72 -10.75 16.48
CA GLU A 14 -13.00 -10.33 15.91
C GLU A 14 -13.06 -8.82 15.66
N LEU A 15 -12.66 -8.01 16.65
CA LEU A 15 -12.58 -6.56 16.50
C LEU A 15 -11.47 -6.15 15.52
N GLY A 16 -10.36 -6.90 15.48
CA GLY A 16 -9.29 -6.72 14.50
C GLY A 16 -9.80 -6.82 13.06
N LEU A 17 -10.68 -7.79 12.78
CA LEU A 17 -11.32 -7.94 11.47
C LEU A 17 -12.25 -6.76 11.13
N VAL A 18 -13.00 -6.25 12.11
CA VAL A 18 -13.84 -5.06 11.92
C VAL A 18 -12.98 -3.83 11.60
N VAL A 19 -11.89 -3.62 12.33
CA VAL A 19 -10.93 -2.53 12.06
C VAL A 19 -10.30 -2.68 10.68
N ALA A 20 -9.93 -3.90 10.28
CA ALA A 20 -9.40 -4.19 8.94
C ALA A 20 -10.43 -3.87 7.84
N LEU A 21 -11.70 -4.24 8.05
CA LEU A 21 -12.79 -3.93 7.12
C LEU A 21 -12.99 -2.42 6.97
N VAL A 22 -13.10 -1.70 8.08
CA VAL A 22 -13.28 -0.23 8.08
C VAL A 22 -12.09 0.45 7.41
N THR A 23 -10.87 0.02 7.73
CA THR A 23 -9.64 0.56 7.10
C THR A 23 -9.60 0.28 5.60
N GLY A 24 -10.04 -0.92 5.17
CA GLY A 24 -10.17 -1.28 3.76
C GLY A 24 -11.19 -0.43 3.01
N ILE A 25 -12.34 -0.14 3.63
CA ILE A 25 -13.36 0.76 3.06
C ILE A 25 -12.82 2.18 2.92
N LEU A 26 -12.16 2.70 3.96
CA LEU A 26 -11.54 4.03 3.92
C LEU A 26 -10.46 4.10 2.83
N PHE A 27 -9.61 3.08 2.74
CA PHE A 27 -8.59 2.97 1.69
C PHE A 27 -9.22 2.99 0.29
N GLY A 28 -10.24 2.18 0.05
CA GLY A 28 -10.99 2.16 -1.22
C GLY A 28 -11.62 3.51 -1.56
N PHE A 29 -12.21 4.21 -0.56
CA PHE A 29 -12.75 5.55 -0.75
C PHE A 29 -11.68 6.56 -1.21
N PHE A 30 -10.49 6.53 -0.62
CA PHE A 30 -9.39 7.41 -1.05
C PHE A 30 -8.87 7.07 -2.44
N LEU A 31 -8.80 5.78 -2.81
CA LEU A 31 -8.42 5.36 -4.17
C LEU A 31 -9.43 5.83 -5.22
N GLU A 32 -10.72 5.73 -4.92
CA GLU A 32 -11.78 6.21 -5.82
C GLU A 32 -11.68 7.73 -6.00
N ARG A 33 -11.44 8.48 -4.90
CA ARG A 33 -11.20 9.93 -4.95
C ARG A 33 -9.94 10.32 -5.72
N ALA A 34 -8.90 9.48 -5.71
CA ALA A 34 -7.71 9.66 -6.54
C ALA A 34 -7.97 9.40 -8.05
N GLY A 35 -9.13 8.85 -8.39
CA GLY A 35 -9.54 8.51 -9.75
C GLY A 35 -8.97 7.18 -10.23
N PHE A 36 -8.53 6.31 -9.31
CA PHE A 36 -7.99 4.99 -9.65
C PHE A 36 -9.07 3.96 -9.99
N GLY A 37 -10.36 4.29 -9.82
CA GLY A 37 -11.46 3.52 -10.37
C GLY A 37 -11.62 3.63 -11.90
N SER A 38 -10.87 4.53 -12.57
CA SER A 38 -10.93 4.71 -14.02
C SER A 38 -9.78 3.97 -14.73
N PRO A 39 -10.06 2.92 -15.52
CA PRO A 39 -9.04 2.18 -16.28
C PRO A 39 -8.25 3.07 -17.24
N ARG A 40 -8.89 4.14 -17.76
CA ARG A 40 -8.24 5.11 -18.65
C ARG A 40 -7.12 5.87 -17.94
N LYS A 41 -7.31 6.21 -16.66
CA LYS A 41 -6.31 6.94 -15.87
C LYS A 41 -5.16 6.02 -15.46
N LEU A 42 -5.48 4.77 -15.17
CA LEU A 42 -4.50 3.73 -14.84
C LEU A 42 -3.59 3.40 -16.03
N THR A 43 -4.14 3.22 -17.22
CA THR A 43 -3.38 2.86 -18.43
C THR A 43 -2.65 4.04 -19.08
N ALA A 44 -3.07 5.28 -18.81
CA ALA A 44 -2.46 6.50 -19.37
C ALA A 44 -0.96 6.64 -19.05
N ILE A 45 -0.48 5.99 -17.98
CA ILE A 45 0.95 5.96 -17.64
C ILE A 45 1.79 5.27 -18.72
N PHE A 46 1.30 4.18 -19.33
CA PHE A 46 2.00 3.47 -20.40
C PHE A 46 2.08 4.28 -21.69
N TYR A 47 1.09 5.13 -21.91
CA TYR A 47 1.07 6.06 -23.04
C TYR A 47 1.81 7.37 -22.75
N LEU A 48 2.43 7.49 -21.56
CA LEU A 48 3.14 8.70 -21.10
C LEU A 48 2.26 9.96 -21.12
N ARG A 49 0.94 9.81 -20.98
CA ARG A 49 -0.04 10.91 -21.02
C ARG A 49 -0.38 11.44 -19.63
N ASP A 50 -0.44 10.56 -18.64
CA ASP A 50 -0.75 10.92 -17.26
C ASP A 50 0.13 10.11 -16.29
N PHE A 51 0.89 10.82 -15.46
CA PHE A 51 1.75 10.24 -14.41
C PHE A 51 1.11 10.30 -13.02
N ALA A 52 -0.19 10.55 -12.92
CA ALA A 52 -0.92 10.60 -11.66
C ALA A 52 -0.70 9.33 -10.82
N VAL A 53 -0.71 8.15 -11.45
CA VAL A 53 -0.49 6.87 -10.74
C VAL A 53 0.88 6.84 -10.05
N LEU A 54 1.95 7.14 -10.81
CA LEU A 54 3.31 7.17 -10.28
C LEU A 54 3.44 8.17 -9.14
N ARG A 55 2.91 9.40 -9.33
CA ARG A 55 2.99 10.46 -8.32
C ARG A 55 2.29 10.05 -7.04
N VAL A 56 1.04 9.59 -7.12
CA VAL A 56 0.22 9.27 -5.94
C VAL A 56 0.80 8.08 -5.19
N MET A 57 1.18 6.99 -5.88
CA MET A 57 1.75 5.81 -5.25
C MET A 57 3.10 6.11 -4.61
N PHE A 58 4.00 6.80 -5.30
CA PHE A 58 5.30 7.15 -4.75
C PHE A 58 5.17 8.06 -3.52
N THR A 59 4.33 9.10 -3.58
CA THR A 59 4.11 9.96 -2.41
C THR A 59 3.46 9.21 -1.25
N ALA A 60 2.52 8.29 -1.53
CA ALA A 60 1.90 7.48 -0.48
C ALA A 60 2.94 6.60 0.23
N VAL A 61 3.85 5.96 -0.52
CA VAL A 61 4.96 5.18 0.04
C VAL A 61 5.87 6.04 0.90
N VAL A 62 6.28 7.22 0.41
CA VAL A 62 7.15 8.13 1.18
C VAL A 62 6.46 8.62 2.46
N VAL A 63 5.18 8.98 2.39
CA VAL A 63 4.38 9.39 3.56
C VAL A 63 4.25 8.26 4.57
N ALA A 64 3.94 7.04 4.12
CA ALA A 64 3.82 5.87 4.99
C ALA A 64 5.15 5.53 5.67
N MET A 65 6.24 5.48 4.90
CA MET A 65 7.59 5.23 5.44
C MET A 65 7.98 6.28 6.47
N THR A 66 7.78 7.57 6.15
CA THR A 66 8.11 8.67 7.06
C THR A 66 7.26 8.61 8.32
N GLY A 67 5.95 8.34 8.19
CA GLY A 67 5.03 8.19 9.31
C GLY A 67 5.43 7.04 10.24
N LEU A 68 5.76 5.88 9.68
CA LEU A 68 6.22 4.72 10.46
C LEU A 68 7.52 5.02 11.22
N LEU A 69 8.50 5.67 10.59
CA LEU A 69 9.76 6.02 11.25
C LEU A 69 9.56 7.04 12.37
N ILE A 70 8.71 8.06 12.18
CA ILE A 70 8.40 9.03 13.22
C ILE A 70 7.70 8.33 14.40
N LEU A 71 6.67 7.54 14.11
CA LEU A 71 5.90 6.82 15.13
C LEU A 71 6.75 5.77 15.87
N GLY A 72 7.68 5.12 15.18
CA GLY A 72 8.67 4.23 15.79
C GLY A 72 9.64 4.99 16.68
N GLY A 73 10.14 6.14 16.23
CA GLY A 73 11.06 6.98 17.00
C GLY A 73 10.49 7.53 18.31
N ILE A 74 9.16 7.74 18.38
CA ILE A 74 8.46 8.15 19.61
C ILE A 74 7.91 6.96 20.43
N GLY A 75 8.25 5.72 20.06
CA GLY A 75 7.86 4.51 20.79
C GLY A 75 6.37 4.14 20.69
N GLN A 76 5.66 4.64 19.67
CA GLN A 76 4.25 4.32 19.42
C GLN A 76 4.08 3.08 18.51
N ILE A 77 5.10 2.73 17.74
CA ILE A 77 5.14 1.53 16.90
C ILE A 77 6.42 0.77 17.20
N ASP A 78 6.29 -0.53 17.44
CA ASP A 78 7.41 -1.46 17.47
C ASP A 78 7.77 -1.87 16.03
N LEU A 79 8.90 -1.36 15.54
CA LEU A 79 9.40 -1.62 14.20
C LEU A 79 9.98 -3.03 14.04
N GLU A 80 10.36 -3.70 15.14
CA GLU A 80 10.93 -5.05 15.08
C GLU A 80 9.85 -6.11 14.83
N MET A 81 8.61 -5.82 15.24
CA MET A 81 7.45 -6.69 15.01
C MET A 81 6.84 -6.53 13.62
N LEU A 82 7.33 -5.60 12.80
CA LEU A 82 6.86 -5.40 11.42
C LEU A 82 7.46 -6.45 10.50
N ALA A 83 6.60 -7.20 9.81
CA ALA A 83 7.01 -8.18 8.82
C ALA A 83 7.55 -7.47 7.56
N ILE A 84 8.87 -7.47 7.39
CA ILE A 84 9.54 -6.98 6.18
C ILE A 84 9.85 -8.18 5.29
N PRO A 85 9.28 -8.29 4.08
CA PRO A 85 9.56 -9.39 3.18
C PRO A 85 11.00 -9.32 2.64
N ASP A 86 11.61 -10.48 2.43
CA ASP A 86 12.95 -10.59 1.84
C ASP A 86 13.01 -10.01 0.43
N THR A 87 14.14 -9.37 0.11
CA THR A 87 14.34 -8.74 -1.20
C THR A 87 14.99 -9.73 -2.17
N TYR A 88 14.21 -10.22 -3.13
CA TYR A 88 14.69 -11.07 -4.23
C TYR A 88 14.63 -10.31 -5.55
N LEU A 89 15.74 -9.68 -5.92
CA LEU A 89 15.81 -8.77 -7.08
C LEU A 89 15.33 -9.41 -8.38
N TRP A 90 15.81 -10.62 -8.72
CA TRP A 90 15.46 -11.28 -9.98
C TRP A 90 13.98 -11.73 -10.04
N PRO A 91 13.45 -12.47 -9.05
CA PRO A 91 12.03 -12.81 -9.02
C PRO A 91 11.11 -11.58 -9.01
N GLN A 92 11.44 -10.55 -8.23
CA GLN A 92 10.62 -9.34 -8.12
C GLN A 92 10.62 -8.55 -9.43
N ALA A 93 11.78 -8.40 -10.09
CA ALA A 93 11.88 -7.73 -11.38
C ALA A 93 11.09 -8.48 -12.47
N LEU A 94 11.24 -9.80 -12.54
CA LEU A 94 10.52 -10.62 -13.53
C LEU A 94 9.01 -10.63 -13.25
N GLY A 95 8.60 -10.79 -11.99
CA GLY A 95 7.18 -10.75 -11.60
C GLY A 95 6.55 -9.39 -11.90
N GLY A 96 7.25 -8.31 -11.57
CA GLY A 96 6.81 -6.95 -11.88
C GLY A 96 6.67 -6.69 -13.38
N LEU A 97 7.60 -7.21 -14.19
CA LEU A 97 7.54 -7.11 -15.65
C LEU A 97 6.32 -7.87 -16.21
N VAL A 98 6.10 -9.11 -15.77
CA VAL A 98 4.96 -9.94 -16.23
C VAL A 98 3.64 -9.28 -15.88
N ILE A 99 3.48 -8.79 -14.65
CA ILE A 99 2.28 -8.07 -14.22
C ILE A 99 2.11 -6.78 -15.02
N GLY A 100 3.19 -6.01 -15.22
CA GLY A 100 3.16 -4.76 -15.98
C GLY A 100 2.74 -4.95 -17.43
N ILE A 101 3.24 -6.00 -18.10
CA ILE A 101 2.81 -6.37 -19.46
C ILE A 101 1.32 -6.75 -19.46
N GLY A 102 0.89 -7.57 -18.50
CA GLY A 102 -0.52 -7.94 -18.34
C GLY A 102 -1.43 -6.73 -18.16
N PHE A 103 -1.02 -5.77 -17.33
CA PHE A 103 -1.72 -4.51 -17.07
C PHE A 103 -1.82 -3.64 -18.34
N ALA A 104 -0.72 -3.52 -19.10
CA ALA A 104 -0.70 -2.76 -20.34
C ALA A 104 -1.59 -3.36 -21.44
N VAL A 105 -1.62 -4.68 -21.56
CA VAL A 105 -2.43 -5.39 -22.56
C VAL A 105 -3.90 -5.50 -22.15
N GLY A 106 -4.17 -5.75 -20.86
CA GLY A 106 -5.52 -5.90 -20.32
C GLY A 106 -6.31 -4.59 -20.28
N GLY A 107 -5.62 -3.45 -20.17
CA GLY A 107 -6.25 -2.14 -20.22
C GLY A 107 -6.98 -1.74 -18.93
N TYR A 108 -6.68 -2.40 -17.81
CA TYR A 108 -7.21 -2.11 -16.47
C TYR A 108 -6.18 -2.39 -15.40
#